data_AF-A0A953IAV0-F1
#
_entry.id   AF-A0A953IAV0-F1
#
_cell.length_a   1.000
_cell.length_b   1.000
_cell.length_c   1.000
_cell.angle_alpha   90.00
_cell.angle_beta   90.00
_cell.angle_gamma   90.00
#
_symmetry.space_group_name_H-M   'P 1'
#
loop_
_entity.id
_entity.type
_entity.pdbx_description
1 polymer ?
#
loop_
_entity_poly.entity_id
_entity_poly.type
_entity_poly.pdbx_seq_one_letter_code
_entity_poly.pdbx_strand_id
1 'polypeptide(L)' 'MLLKHVLIQRLRRRGIFFAADGRTLSKLTLEEIQREYERMEGERDELVHSDSQAAVRHPSP' A
#
# COMPACT_ATOMS: atom_id res chain seq x y z
N MET A 1 -10.19 3.08 20.54
CA MET A 1 -9.40 3.32 19.30
C MET A 1 -9.92 2.44 18.15
N LEU A 2 -11.09 2.75 17.59
CA LEU A 2 -11.69 1.95 16.50
C LEU A 2 -10.91 2.08 15.18
N LEU A 3 -10.47 3.30 14.85
CA LEU A 3 -9.76 3.60 13.60
C LEU A 3 -8.44 2.83 13.46
N LYS A 4 -7.61 2.82 14.51
CA LYS A 4 -6.35 2.05 14.53
C LYS A 4 -6.60 0.58 14.18
N HIS A 5 -7.64 -0.01 14.76
CA HIS A 5 -7.98 -1.40 14.53
C HIS A 5 -8.45 -1.66 13.08
N VAL A 6 -9.27 -0.76 12.53
CA VAL A 6 -9.72 -0.84 11.13
C VAL A 6 -8.54 -0.78 10.16
N LEU A 7 -7.60 0.12 10.37
CA LEU A 7 -6.42 0.27 9.50
C LEU A 7 -5.52 -0.97 9.55
N ILE A 8 -5.26 -1.52 10.75
CA ILE A 8 -4.53 -2.78 10.90
C ILE A 8 -5.22 -3.91 10.12
N GLN A 9 -6.55 -4.02 10.21
CA GLN A 9 -7.29 -5.06 9.50
C GLN A 9 -7.22 -4.88 7.98
N ARG A 10 -7.26 -3.65 7.46
CA ARG A 10 -7.08 -3.40 6.02
C ARG A 10 -5.69 -3.80 5.55
N LEU A 11 -4.65 -3.44 6.29
CA LEU A 11 -3.27 -3.84 6.00
C LEU A 11 -3.12 -5.37 5.98
N ARG A 12 -3.68 -6.07 6.97
CA ARG A 12 -3.67 -7.55 7.01
C ARG A 12 -4.40 -8.20 5.84
N ARG A 13 -5.54 -7.65 5.41
CA ARG A 13 -6.25 -8.12 4.21
C ARG A 13 -5.43 -7.97 2.94
N ARG A 14 -4.44 -7.05 2.93
CA ARG A 14 -3.46 -6.87 1.85
C ARG A 14 -2.19 -7.72 2.04
N GLY A 15 -2.13 -8.57 3.07
CA GLY A 15 -0.95 -9.40 3.36
C GLY A 15 0.15 -8.68 4.13
N ILE A 16 -0.12 -7.50 4.68
CA ILE A 16 0.87 -6.69 5.40
C ILE A 16 0.71 -6.92 6.91
N PHE A 17 1.75 -7.48 7.53
CA PHE A 17 1.76 -7.83 8.96
C PHE A 17 2.78 -7.02 9.77
N PHE A 18 3.76 -6.46 9.09
CA PHE A 18 4.84 -5.66 9.66
C PHE A 18 4.91 -4.31 8.94
N ALA A 19 5.31 -3.29 9.67
CA ALA A 19 5.64 -1.99 9.13
C ALA A 19 6.97 -2.05 8.36
N ALA A 20 7.29 -0.99 7.62
CA ALA A 20 8.54 -0.93 6.84
C ALA A 20 9.80 -1.00 7.73
N ASP A 21 9.69 -0.60 9.00
CA ASP A 21 10.76 -0.70 10.00
C ASP A 21 10.81 -2.06 10.73
N GLY A 22 9.99 -3.03 10.32
CA GLY A 22 9.93 -4.38 10.87
C GLY A 22 9.09 -4.50 12.16
N ARG A 23 8.54 -3.41 12.70
CA ARG A 23 7.64 -3.49 13.88
C ARG A 23 6.31 -4.12 13.51
N THR A 24 5.74 -4.90 14.43
CA THR A 24 4.36 -5.40 14.31
C THR A 24 3.38 -4.24 14.34
N LEU A 25 2.35 -4.25 13.48
CA LEU A 25 1.37 -3.16 13.38
C LEU A 25 0.69 -2.80 14.72
N SER A 26 0.49 -3.77 15.62
CA SER A 26 -0.10 -3.50 16.95
C SER A 26 0.73 -2.53 17.81
N LYS A 27 2.05 -2.51 17.64
CA LYS A 27 3.01 -1.67 18.39
C LYS A 27 3.10 -0.23 17.87
N LEU A 28 2.56 0.03 16.68
CA LEU A 28 2.57 1.36 16.10
C LEU A 28 1.52 2.27 16.75
N THR A 29 1.72 3.58 16.73
CA THR A 29 0.68 4.57 17.04
C THR A 29 -0.36 4.63 15.91
N LEU A 30 -1.42 5.42 16.09
CA LEU A 30 -2.41 5.61 15.04
C LEU A 30 -1.80 6.31 13.83
N GLU A 31 -0.99 7.34 14.07
CA GLU A 31 -0.32 8.17 13.07
C GLU A 31 0.68 7.33 12.26
N GLU A 32 1.46 6.48 12.94
CA GLU A 32 2.39 5.56 12.28
C GLU A 32 1.66 4.56 11.37
N ILE A 33 0.54 3.99 11.83
CA ILE A 33 -0.30 3.10 11.00
C ILE A 33 -0.92 3.84 9.81
N GLN A 34 -1.34 5.09 9.99
CA GLN A 34 -1.91 5.91 8.92
C GLN A 34 -0.88 6.15 7.81
N ARG A 35 0.35 6.52 8.19
CA ARG A 35 1.45 6.70 7.24
C ARG A 35 1.79 5.41 6.50
N GLU A 36 1.79 4.26 7.19
CA GLU A 36 1.97 2.97 6.52
C GLU A 36 0.84 2.66 5.54
N TYR A 37 -0.40 2.94 5.93
CA TYR A 37 -1.55 2.74 5.05
C TYR A 37 -1.48 3.62 3.79
N GLU A 38 -1.15 4.90 3.94
CA GLU A 38 -1.01 5.85 2.83
C GLU A 38 0.11 5.48 1.87
N ARG A 39 1.28 5.09 2.39
CA ARG A 39 2.40 4.58 1.57
C ARG A 39 1.96 3.42 0.68
N MET A 40 1.23 2.47 1.24
CA MET A 40 0.79 1.26 0.52
C MET A 40 -0.41 1.50 -0.40
N GLU A 41 -1.17 2.57 -0.22
CA GLU A 41 -2.14 3.04 -1.23
C GLU A 41 -1.40 3.73 -2.38
N GLY A 42 -0.41 4.58 -2.08
CA GLY A 42 0.39 5.29 -3.09
C GLY A 42 1.21 4.34 -3.99
N GLU A 43 1.87 3.33 -3.42
CA GLU A 43 2.58 2.31 -4.19
C GLU A 43 1.66 1.54 -5.15
N ARG A 44 0.38 1.40 -4.80
CA ARG A 44 -0.58 0.66 -5.63
C ARG A 44 -1.06 1.45 -6.85
N ASP A 45 -1.26 2.76 -6.69
CA ASP A 45 -1.58 3.64 -7.82
C ASP A 45 -0.41 3.71 -8.81
N GLU A 46 0.83 3.76 -8.34
CA GLU A 46 2.02 3.77 -9.20
C GLU A 46 2.19 2.47 -10.00
N LEU A 47 1.88 1.31 -9.39
CA LEU A 47 1.95 0.02 -10.08
C LEU A 47 0.84 -0.14 -11.13
N VAL A 48 -0.38 0.33 -10.88
CA VAL A 48 -1.49 0.26 -11.85
C VAL A 48 -1.27 1.19 -13.05
N HIS A 49 -0.58 2.33 -12.86
CA HIS A 49 -0.25 3.23 -13.95
C HIS A 49 0.93 2.73 -14.82
N SER A 50 1.83 1.89 -14.28
CA SER A 50 3.01 1.42 -15.02
C SER A 50 2.70 0.31 -16.02
N ASP A 51 1.63 -0.47 -15.83
CA ASP A 51 1.26 -1.56 -16.75
C ASP A 51 0.52 -1.08 -18.02
N SER A 52 0.14 0.20 -18.08
CA SER A 52 -0.57 0.78 -19.25
C SER A 52 0.36 1.42 -20.29
N GLN A 53 1.69 1.40 -20.09
CA GLN A 53 2.65 2.06 -20.97
C GLN A 53 3.62 1.10 -21.70
N ALA A 54 3.20 -0.14 -21.94
CA ALA A 54 3.95 -1.12 -22.74
C ALA A 54 3.26 -1.50 -24.07
N ALA A 55 2.29 -0.70 -24.55
CA ALA A 55 1.68 -0.88 -25.88
C ALA A 55 2.03 0.30 -26.80
N VAL A 56 3.32 0.60 -26.98
CA VAL A 56 3.80 1.47 -28.07
C VAL A 56 4.81 0.70 -28.88
N ARG A 57 4.32 0.08 -29.97
CA ARG A 57 4.98 -0.37 -31.20
C ARG A 57 3.90 -1.20 -31.92
N HIS A 58 3.40 -0.85 -33.09
CA HIS A 58 4.13 -0.61 -34.33
C HIS A 58 3.29 0.25 -35.30
N PRO A 59 3.89 1.15 -36.10
CA PRO A 59 3.27 1.61 -37.33
C PRO A 59 3.49 0.57 -38.44
N SER A 60 2.51 0.38 -39.30
CA SER A 60 2.63 -0.43 -40.53
C SER A 60 1.60 0.07 -41.56
N PRO A 61 1.85 -0.19 -42.84
CA PRO A 61 2.76 0.50 -43.76
C PRO A 61 2.07 1.60 -44.58
#